data_AF-A0A1Y0VPY8-F1
#
_entry.id   AF-A0A1Y0VPY8-F1
#
_cell.length_a   1.000
_cell.length_b   1.000
_cell.length_c   1.000
_cell.angle_alpha   90.00
_cell.angle_beta   90.00
_cell.angle_gamma   90.00
#
_symmetry.space_group_name_H-M   'P 1'
#
loop_
_entity.id
_entity.type
_entity.pdbx_description
1 polymer ?
#
loop_
_entity_poly.entity_id
_entity_poly.type
_entity_poly.pdbx_seq_one_letter_code
_entity_poly.pdbx_strand_id
1 'polypeptide(L)'
;MQALLISVCFFIHFSHKANSINTYNQSRSDTEIDLRVYPDEIKPMEDGVSIRAYTNNVNRKGLQVFIPVKTVDDLKKISKTQKVVEFKIKGNIEPLERPTNINQFDFRRIMYGKAVYFKVSKASLLEYNILTKNSLIAKIHSWRKKLLKRCTKLEEPLQSYCMGIILGEQTDYLKENSTKLRNMGIIHLFCISGLHVFYFIKLIEIVFTRFKIKRETMEITQIGVLPLYFILGGGSTSLFRAVVLVLVQLITKKIAIKISTLDSWCLVLLVNLWLNPFVLLQMGGQLSYLLSFVLIMQQMENSWTTGIKLFLVELPIILFSTYKIHLLTMVFNLIIVPIFRV
;
A
#
# COMPACT_ATOMS: atom_id res chain seq x y z
N MET A 1 -16.08 16.86 -25.78
CA MET A 1 -16.01 17.97 -24.80
C MET A 1 -15.69 17.48 -23.38
N GLN A 2 -16.42 16.51 -22.82
CA GLN A 2 -16.18 15.97 -21.46
C GLN A 2 -14.78 15.36 -21.25
N ALA A 3 -14.30 14.54 -22.20
CA ALA A 3 -12.95 13.95 -22.11
C ALA A 3 -11.83 14.99 -22.10
N LEU A 4 -12.00 16.08 -22.86
CA LEU A 4 -11.03 17.18 -22.89
C LEU A 4 -10.97 17.91 -21.54
N LEU A 5 -12.13 18.16 -20.93
CA LEU A 5 -12.22 18.77 -19.59
C LEU A 5 -11.52 17.90 -18.54
N ILE A 6 -11.79 16.60 -18.53
CA ILE A 6 -11.15 15.64 -17.62
C ILE A 6 -9.63 15.66 -17.83
N SER A 7 -9.17 15.56 -19.08
CA SER A 7 -7.73 15.59 -19.40
C SER A 7 -7.05 16.88 -18.93
N VAL A 8 -7.70 18.04 -19.09
CA VAL A 8 -7.18 19.33 -18.60
C VAL A 8 -7.11 19.35 -17.07
N CYS A 9 -8.14 18.86 -16.36
CA CYS A 9 -8.12 18.76 -14.90
C CYS A 9 -6.97 17.87 -14.41
N PHE A 10 -6.76 16.72 -15.04
CA PHE A 10 -5.64 15.83 -14.72
C PHE A 10 -4.29 16.48 -15.02
N PHE A 11 -4.15 17.17 -16.15
CA PHE A 11 -2.93 17.88 -16.50
C PHE A 11 -2.59 18.96 -15.45
N ILE A 12 -3.55 19.80 -15.07
CA ILE A 12 -3.36 20.84 -14.05
C ILE A 12 -2.98 20.19 -12.71
N HIS A 13 -3.71 19.15 -12.28
CA HIS A 13 -3.45 18.45 -11.03
C HIS A 13 -2.03 17.85 -10.99
N PHE A 14 -1.62 17.14 -12.04
CA PHE A 14 -0.29 16.52 -12.10
C PHE A 14 0.83 17.52 -12.28
N SER A 15 0.63 18.57 -13.07
CA SER A 15 1.59 19.65 -13.22
C SER A 15 1.85 20.33 -11.86
N HIS A 16 0.79 20.63 -11.10
CA HIS A 16 0.92 21.20 -9.76
C HIS A 16 1.67 20.26 -8.81
N LYS A 17 1.36 18.96 -8.83
CA LYS A 17 2.02 17.96 -7.97
C LYS A 17 3.49 17.76 -8.35
N ALA A 18 3.81 17.71 -9.64
CA ALA A 18 5.17 17.61 -10.15
C ALA A 18 6.01 18.84 -9.80
N ASN A 19 5.46 20.04 -9.99
CA ASN A 19 6.12 21.29 -9.63
C ASN A 19 6.40 21.34 -8.12
N SER A 20 5.40 20.98 -7.30
CA SER A 20 5.58 20.87 -5.86
C SER A 20 6.71 19.93 -5.47
N ILE A 21 6.90 18.78 -6.13
CA ILE A 21 8.03 17.89 -5.84
C ILE A 21 9.36 18.55 -6.23
N ASN A 22 9.42 19.20 -7.39
CA ASN A 22 10.63 19.84 -7.89
C ASN A 22 11.08 21.04 -7.06
N THR A 23 10.16 21.92 -6.64
CA THR A 23 10.49 23.10 -5.81
C THR A 23 11.17 22.72 -4.49
N TYR A 24 10.93 21.51 -3.98
CA TYR A 24 11.47 21.04 -2.71
C TYR A 24 12.66 20.07 -2.85
N ASN A 25 13.10 19.76 -4.08
CA ASN A 25 14.35 19.01 -4.28
C ASN A 25 15.61 19.78 -3.86
N GLN A 26 15.48 21.01 -3.36
CA GLN A 26 16.56 21.77 -2.76
C GLN A 26 16.88 21.22 -1.36
N SER A 27 18.14 20.81 -1.16
CA SER A 27 18.62 20.37 0.14
C SER A 27 18.59 21.52 1.14
N ARG A 28 18.17 21.23 2.37
CA ARG A 28 18.23 22.17 3.49
C ARG A 28 19.08 21.56 4.59
N SER A 29 20.14 22.24 4.97
CA SER A 29 21.05 21.81 6.02
C SER A 29 20.63 22.36 7.37
N ASP A 30 20.85 21.57 8.42
CA ASP A 30 20.76 21.96 9.82
C ASP A 30 19.39 22.53 10.23
N THR A 31 18.32 21.99 9.65
CA THR A 31 16.96 22.42 9.94
C THR A 31 16.38 21.70 11.16
N GLU A 32 15.72 22.47 12.03
CA GLU A 32 14.85 21.92 13.06
C GLU A 32 13.49 21.54 12.46
N ILE A 33 13.03 20.33 12.77
CA ILE A 33 11.84 19.74 12.17
C ILE A 33 10.97 19.13 13.26
N ASP A 34 9.72 19.60 13.32
CA ASP A 34 8.68 18.98 14.11
C ASP A 34 8.01 17.86 13.31
N LEU A 35 8.13 16.64 13.79
CA LEU A 35 7.58 15.45 13.17
C LEU A 35 6.47 14.86 14.02
N ARG A 36 5.25 14.83 13.46
CA ARG A 36 4.14 14.10 14.07
C ARG A 36 4.05 12.70 13.49
N VAL A 37 4.09 11.70 14.36
CA VAL A 37 4.30 10.30 13.97
C VAL A 37 3.25 9.40 14.59
N TYR A 38 2.63 8.58 13.76
CA TYR A 38 1.67 7.57 14.19
C TYR A 38 2.39 6.32 14.74
N PRO A 39 1.84 5.65 15.76
CA PRO A 39 2.52 4.58 16.50
C PRO A 39 2.91 3.35 15.66
N ASP A 40 2.18 3.04 14.60
CA ASP A 40 2.44 1.97 13.63
C ASP A 40 3.46 2.34 12.56
N GLU A 41 3.78 3.62 12.39
CA GLU A 41 4.84 4.11 11.50
C GLU A 41 6.23 4.13 12.15
N ILE A 42 6.29 3.91 13.47
CA ILE A 42 7.51 3.79 14.27
C ILE A 42 8.05 2.36 14.12
N LYS A 43 9.16 2.21 13.38
CA LYS A 43 9.86 0.94 13.18
C LYS A 43 11.18 0.94 13.97
N PRO A 44 11.30 0.13 15.04
CA PRO A 44 12.56 0.01 15.76
C PRO A 44 13.60 -0.65 14.85
N MET A 45 14.84 -0.18 14.94
CA MET A 45 16.04 -0.79 14.37
C MET A 45 17.06 -1.00 15.52
N GLU A 46 18.22 -1.56 15.21
CA GLU A 46 19.25 -1.87 16.22
C GLU A 46 19.72 -0.62 16.99
N ASP A 47 20.07 0.46 16.27
CA ASP A 47 20.66 1.68 16.85
C ASP A 47 19.70 2.88 16.93
N GLY A 48 18.41 2.67 16.69
CA GLY A 48 17.47 3.78 16.62
C GLY A 48 16.10 3.42 16.08
N VAL A 49 15.42 4.43 15.54
CA VAL A 49 14.05 4.29 15.03
C VAL A 49 13.98 4.83 13.61
N SER A 50 13.50 4.00 12.68
CA SER A 50 13.09 4.43 11.35
C SER A 50 11.63 4.88 11.39
N ILE A 51 11.37 6.07 10.90
CA ILE A 51 10.08 6.72 10.99
C ILE A 51 9.68 7.26 9.64
N ARG A 52 8.40 7.09 9.31
CA ARG A 52 7.73 7.88 8.27
C ARG A 52 6.84 8.90 8.93
N ALA A 53 7.08 10.16 8.62
CA ALA A 53 6.40 11.28 9.23
C ALA A 53 5.85 12.23 8.17
N TYR A 54 4.75 12.91 8.48
CA TYR A 54 4.22 13.99 7.66
C TYR A 54 4.28 15.26 8.50
N THR A 55 4.96 16.29 8.00
CA THR A 55 5.18 17.53 8.76
C THR A 55 4.52 18.72 8.07
N ASN A 56 3.94 19.62 8.88
CA ASN A 56 3.40 20.89 8.37
C ASN A 56 4.52 21.83 7.90
N ASN A 57 5.73 21.75 8.49
CA ASN A 57 6.87 22.61 8.14
C ASN A 57 7.40 22.35 6.72
N VAL A 58 7.08 21.17 6.17
CA VAL A 58 7.34 20.78 4.76
C VAL A 58 6.02 20.53 4.03
N ASN A 59 5.03 21.38 4.29
CA ASN A 59 3.76 21.44 3.55
C ASN A 59 3.01 20.08 3.47
N ARG A 60 3.02 19.33 4.58
CA ARG A 60 2.43 17.99 4.75
C ARG A 60 3.04 16.89 3.86
N LYS A 61 4.27 17.07 3.37
CA LYS A 61 4.97 16.03 2.61
C LYS A 61 5.55 14.96 3.53
N GLY A 62 5.58 13.72 3.03
CA GLY A 62 6.18 12.61 3.73
C GLY A 62 7.71 12.71 3.75
N LEU A 63 8.27 12.52 4.94
CA LEU A 63 9.69 12.41 5.23
C LEU A 63 9.99 11.01 5.73
N GLN A 64 11.09 10.43 5.25
CA GLN A 64 11.69 9.26 5.88
C GLN A 64 12.87 9.70 6.74
N VAL A 65 12.85 9.35 8.01
CA VAL A 65 13.90 9.73 8.96
C VAL A 65 14.36 8.51 9.72
N PHE A 66 15.67 8.35 9.83
CA PHE A 66 16.27 7.46 10.82
C PHE A 66 16.78 8.32 11.98
N ILE A 67 16.22 8.13 13.17
CA ILE A 67 16.63 8.84 14.38
C ILE A 67 17.47 7.87 15.22
N PRO A 68 18.78 8.10 15.38
CA PRO A 68 19.59 7.34 16.33
C PRO A 68 19.12 7.65 17.75
N VAL A 69 18.97 6.63 18.58
CA VAL A 69 18.53 6.78 19.97
C VAL A 69 19.65 6.33 20.89
N LYS A 70 20.12 7.24 21.75
CA LYS A 70 21.28 7.02 22.62
C LYS A 70 21.01 5.99 23.74
N THR A 71 19.77 5.87 24.19
CA THR A 71 19.38 5.04 25.34
C THR A 71 18.43 3.94 24.92
N VAL A 72 18.77 2.68 25.24
CA VAL A 72 17.92 1.50 24.96
C VAL A 72 16.54 1.61 25.62
N ASP A 73 16.45 2.26 26.78
CA ASP A 73 15.18 2.47 27.48
C ASP A 73 14.24 3.45 26.76
N ASP A 74 14.78 4.50 26.14
CA ASP A 74 13.99 5.40 25.31
C ASP A 74 13.50 4.69 24.05
N LEU A 75 14.35 3.85 23.44
CA LEU A 75 13.96 3.01 22.30
C LEU A 75 12.82 2.04 22.68
N LYS A 76 12.88 1.42 23.87
CA LYS A 76 11.80 0.57 24.41
C LYS A 76 10.52 1.37 24.70
N LYS A 77 10.61 2.57 25.26
CA LYS A 77 9.44 3.42 25.54
C LYS A 77 8.75 3.88 24.25
N ILE A 78 9.54 4.38 23.29
CA ILE A 78 9.06 4.88 22.00
C ILE A 78 8.46 3.73 21.18
N SER A 79 9.12 2.58 21.08
CA SER A 79 8.64 1.44 20.29
C SER A 79 7.36 0.81 20.84
N LYS A 80 7.16 0.82 22.17
CA LYS A 80 5.99 0.24 22.83
C LYS A 80 4.77 1.16 22.87
N THR A 81 4.92 2.44 22.56
CA THR A 81 3.81 3.39 22.62
C THR A 81 2.73 3.04 21.60
N GLN A 82 1.48 3.29 21.99
CA GLN A 82 0.30 3.14 21.14
C GLN A 82 -0.34 4.50 20.82
N LYS A 83 0.32 5.59 21.24
CA LYS A 83 -0.14 6.96 21.04
C LYS A 83 0.73 7.65 20.00
N VAL A 84 0.21 8.76 19.49
CA VAL A 84 0.96 9.62 18.55
C VAL A 84 2.12 10.25 19.29
N VAL A 85 3.29 10.29 18.64
CA VAL A 85 4.51 10.91 19.19
C VAL A 85 4.87 12.10 18.32
N GLU A 86 5.19 13.22 18.95
CA GLU A 86 5.83 14.36 18.30
C GLU A 86 7.33 14.31 18.60
N PHE A 87 8.15 14.31 17.55
CA PHE A 87 9.60 14.38 17.65
C PHE A 87 10.05 15.75 17.18
N LYS A 88 10.91 16.40 17.97
CA LYS A 88 11.71 17.54 17.51
C LYS A 88 13.09 17.02 17.18
N ILE A 89 13.49 17.18 15.92
CA ILE A 89 14.79 16.72 15.45
C ILE A 89 15.56 17.85 14.76
N LYS A 90 16.88 17.73 14.76
CA LYS A 90 17.76 18.55 13.93
C LYS A 90 18.45 17.67 12.90
N GLY A 91 18.42 18.07 11.63
CA GLY A 91 19.06 17.31 10.55
C GLY A 91 18.94 17.98 9.18
N ASN A 92 19.48 17.31 8.16
CA ASN A 92 19.51 17.80 6.80
C ASN A 92 18.39 17.16 5.98
N ILE A 93 17.51 17.96 5.38
CA ILE A 93 16.48 17.48 4.47
C ILE A 93 17.10 17.35 3.08
N GLU A 94 17.08 16.14 2.54
CA GLU A 94 17.64 15.81 1.23
C GLU A 94 16.61 15.07 0.37
N PRO A 95 16.63 15.23 -0.96
CA PRO A 95 15.84 14.39 -1.84
C PRO A 95 16.26 12.92 -1.71
N LEU A 96 15.31 12.02 -1.98
CA LEU A 96 15.62 10.59 -2.06
C LEU A 96 16.63 10.32 -3.19
N GLU A 97 17.60 9.46 -2.89
CA GLU A 97 18.66 9.08 -3.83
C GLU A 97 18.09 8.38 -5.06
N ARG A 98 18.74 8.62 -6.20
CA ARG A 98 18.48 7.88 -7.43
C ARG A 98 19.32 6.59 -7.42
N PRO A 99 18.86 5.52 -8.08
CA PRO A 99 19.70 4.35 -8.29
C PRO A 99 21.00 4.78 -8.98
N THR A 100 22.14 4.44 -8.37
CA THR A 100 23.48 4.77 -8.88
C THR A 100 24.06 3.61 -9.69
N ASN A 101 23.68 2.38 -9.37
CA ASN A 101 24.11 1.19 -10.09
C ASN A 101 23.11 0.82 -11.20
N ILE A 102 23.64 0.30 -12.30
CA ILE A 102 22.85 -0.28 -13.39
C ILE A 102 22.03 -1.45 -12.81
N ASN A 103 20.75 -1.54 -13.16
CA ASN A 103 19.79 -2.53 -12.66
C ASN A 103 19.47 -2.44 -11.15
N GLN A 104 19.88 -1.36 -10.47
CA GLN A 104 19.52 -1.17 -9.08
C GLN A 104 18.03 -0.86 -8.92
N PHE A 105 17.46 -1.44 -7.88
CA PHE A 105 16.10 -1.16 -7.48
C PHE A 105 15.88 0.34 -7.19
N ASP A 106 14.96 0.98 -7.92
CA ASP A 106 14.61 2.39 -7.71
C ASP A 106 13.69 2.56 -6.48
N PHE A 107 14.32 2.73 -5.32
CA PHE A 107 13.64 2.96 -4.06
C PHE A 107 12.83 4.26 -4.03
N ARG A 108 13.34 5.32 -4.66
CA ARG A 108 12.68 6.63 -4.76
C ARG A 108 11.30 6.51 -5.40
N ARG A 109 11.19 5.74 -6.49
CA ARG A 109 9.92 5.50 -7.19
C ARG A 109 8.86 4.86 -6.30
N ILE A 110 9.23 3.90 -5.44
CA ILE A 110 8.30 3.32 -4.46
C ILE A 110 7.86 4.35 -3.43
N MET A 111 8.81 5.09 -2.84
CA MET A 111 8.52 6.04 -1.77
C MET A 111 7.64 7.19 -2.23
N TYR A 112 7.83 7.64 -3.48
CA TYR A 112 6.99 8.66 -4.10
C TYR A 112 5.52 8.25 -4.17
N GLY A 113 5.25 6.99 -4.50
CA GLY A 113 3.88 6.47 -4.44
C GLY A 113 3.39 6.15 -3.02
N LYS A 114 4.24 6.26 -2.00
CA LYS A 114 3.82 6.35 -0.58
C LYS A 114 3.73 7.80 -0.09
N ALA A 115 3.79 8.77 -0.99
CA ALA A 115 3.83 10.21 -0.71
C ALA A 115 5.00 10.64 0.20
N VAL A 116 6.10 9.88 0.18
CA VAL A 116 7.35 10.20 0.87
C VAL A 116 8.38 10.65 -0.15
N TYR A 117 8.82 11.90 -0.04
CA TYR A 117 9.63 12.54 -1.09
C TYR A 117 11.06 12.85 -0.69
N PHE A 118 11.31 12.93 0.62
CA PHE A 118 12.56 13.38 1.20
C PHE A 118 13.04 12.41 2.27
N LYS A 119 14.36 12.38 2.46
CA LYS A 119 15.01 11.78 3.62
C LYS A 119 15.58 12.87 4.51
N VAL A 120 15.70 12.59 5.80
CA VAL A 120 16.50 13.44 6.71
C VAL A 120 17.78 12.70 7.06
N SER A 121 18.92 13.26 6.67
CA SER A 121 20.25 12.76 7.00
C SER A 121 20.79 13.45 8.26
N LYS A 122 21.73 12.79 8.96
CA LYS A 122 22.34 13.30 10.20
C LYS A 122 21.32 13.74 11.26
N ALA A 123 20.19 13.04 11.34
CA ALA A 123 19.15 13.40 12.29
C ALA A 123 19.64 13.18 13.73
N SER A 124 19.36 14.16 14.59
CA SER A 124 19.60 14.08 16.02
C SER A 124 18.30 14.39 16.76
N LEU A 125 18.00 13.61 17.79
CA LEU A 125 16.82 13.81 18.62
C LEU A 125 17.08 14.95 19.62
N LEU A 126 16.24 15.98 19.58
CA LEU A 126 16.26 17.08 20.56
C LEU A 126 15.28 16.78 21.70
N GLU A 127 14.02 16.51 21.33
CA GLU A 127 12.92 16.30 22.28
C GLU A 127 11.90 15.33 21.67
N TYR A 128 11.18 14.57 22.51
CA TYR A 128 9.99 13.85 22.07
C TYR A 128 8.86 13.96 23.09
N ASN A 129 7.64 14.13 22.60
CA ASN A 129 6.44 14.27 23.41
C ASN A 129 5.35 13.29 22.96
N ILE A 130 4.76 12.56 23.91
CA ILE A 130 3.66 11.62 23.62
C ILE A 130 2.34 12.39 23.75
N LEU A 131 1.64 12.55 22.63
CA LEU A 131 0.38 13.27 22.60
C LEU A 131 -0.74 12.46 23.24
N THR A 132 -1.58 13.16 24.00
CA THR A 132 -2.82 12.61 24.59
C THR A 132 -4.06 12.87 23.73
N LYS A 133 -3.97 13.80 22.76
CA LYS A 133 -5.11 14.21 21.92
C LYS A 133 -5.43 13.14 20.87
N ASN A 134 -6.66 12.65 20.90
CA ASN A 134 -7.13 11.57 20.03
C ASN A 134 -7.93 12.12 18.84
N SER A 135 -7.31 12.15 17.65
CA SER A 135 -8.06 12.24 16.39
C SER A 135 -8.60 10.85 15.99
N LEU A 136 -9.63 10.79 15.15
CA LEU A 136 -10.15 9.52 14.61
C LEU A 136 -9.05 8.73 13.89
N ILE A 137 -8.21 9.43 13.12
CA ILE A 137 -7.05 8.85 12.44
C ILE A 137 -6.04 8.28 13.45
N ALA A 138 -5.73 9.01 14.52
CA ALA A 138 -4.87 8.52 15.60
C ALA A 138 -5.43 7.27 16.28
N LYS A 139 -6.76 7.18 16.46
CA LYS A 139 -7.41 5.97 16.99
C LYS A 139 -7.21 4.78 16.06
N ILE A 140 -7.38 4.94 14.76
CA ILE A 140 -7.18 3.86 13.78
C ILE A 140 -5.73 3.37 13.80
N HIS A 141 -4.76 4.28 13.76
CA HIS A 141 -3.33 3.93 13.85
C HIS A 141 -2.98 3.24 15.18
N SER A 142 -3.55 3.70 16.30
CA SER A 142 -3.38 3.04 17.60
C SER A 142 -3.93 1.62 17.61
N TRP A 143 -5.08 1.40 16.94
CA TRP A 143 -5.70 0.09 16.82
C TRP A 143 -4.89 -0.83 15.91
N ARG A 144 -4.41 -0.33 14.76
CA ARG A 144 -3.47 -1.04 13.88
C ARG A 144 -2.20 -1.45 14.63
N LYS A 145 -1.59 -0.55 15.43
CA LYS A 145 -0.42 -0.90 16.28
C LYS A 145 -0.74 -2.00 17.29
N LYS A 146 -1.93 -1.96 17.92
CA LYS A 146 -2.39 -3.02 18.83
C LYS A 146 -2.52 -4.37 18.12
N LEU A 147 -3.07 -4.39 16.90
CA LEU A 147 -3.19 -5.61 16.09
C LEU A 147 -1.81 -6.15 15.69
N LEU A 148 -0.90 -5.28 15.23
CA LEU A 148 0.49 -5.67 14.93
C LEU A 148 1.16 -6.33 16.14
N LYS A 149 1.06 -5.72 17.33
CA LYS A 149 1.60 -6.27 18.58
C LYS A 149 0.92 -7.58 19.03
N ARG A 150 -0.30 -7.87 18.56
CA ARG A 150 -0.95 -9.16 18.81
C ARG A 150 -0.44 -10.21 17.83
N CYS A 151 -0.30 -9.89 16.54
CA CYS A 151 0.27 -10.82 15.57
C CYS A 151 1.73 -11.20 15.93
N THR A 152 2.53 -10.31 16.56
CA THR A 152 3.91 -10.65 17.01
C THR A 152 3.97 -11.74 18.09
N LYS A 153 2.84 -12.12 18.69
CA LYS A 153 2.77 -13.19 19.69
C LYS A 153 2.46 -14.56 19.09
N LEU A 154 2.15 -14.62 17.80
CA LEU A 154 1.90 -15.87 17.09
C LEU A 154 3.23 -16.52 16.73
N GLU A 155 3.27 -17.84 16.63
CA GLU A 155 4.43 -18.56 16.12
C GLU A 155 4.52 -18.47 14.59
N GLU A 156 5.72 -18.58 14.03
CA GLU A 156 5.90 -18.68 12.57
C GLU A 156 5.40 -20.04 12.06
N PRO A 157 4.80 -20.13 10.85
CA PRO A 157 4.64 -19.07 9.83
C PRO A 157 3.38 -18.20 10.00
N LEU A 158 2.56 -18.44 11.04
CA LEU A 158 1.27 -17.79 11.22
C LEU A 158 1.40 -16.29 11.49
N GLN A 159 2.45 -15.88 12.23
CA GLN A 159 2.79 -14.47 12.42
C GLN A 159 2.97 -13.75 11.08
N SER A 160 3.81 -14.30 10.20
CA SER A 160 4.07 -13.71 8.88
C SER A 160 2.83 -13.63 8.01
N TYR A 161 1.94 -14.63 8.08
CA TYR A 161 0.66 -14.59 7.37
C TYR A 161 -0.28 -13.52 7.94
N CYS A 162 -0.44 -13.45 9.26
CA CYS A 162 -1.27 -12.43 9.94
C CYS A 162 -0.81 -11.02 9.56
N MET A 163 0.49 -10.75 9.63
CA MET A 163 1.05 -9.44 9.34
C MET A 163 1.02 -9.10 7.85
N GLY A 164 1.42 -10.03 6.98
CA GLY A 164 1.51 -9.79 5.55
C GLY A 164 0.14 -9.69 4.87
N ILE A 165 -0.75 -10.65 5.14
CA ILE A 165 -2.04 -10.78 4.44
C ILE A 165 -3.09 -9.83 4.99
N ILE A 166 -3.17 -9.67 6.32
CA ILE A 166 -4.25 -8.89 6.95
C ILE A 166 -3.81 -7.44 7.15
N LEU A 167 -2.58 -7.23 7.63
CA LEU A 167 -2.08 -5.91 8.01
C LEU A 167 -1.16 -5.28 6.96
N GLY A 168 -0.78 -6.00 5.91
CA GLY A 168 0.05 -5.47 4.82
C GLY A 168 1.46 -5.09 5.26
N GLU A 169 1.94 -5.70 6.35
CA GLU A 169 3.26 -5.44 6.93
C GLU A 169 4.20 -6.58 6.57
N GLN A 170 5.38 -6.26 6.01
CA GLN A 170 6.41 -7.26 5.75
C GLN A 170 7.17 -7.55 7.05
N THR A 171 7.12 -8.80 7.52
CA THR A 171 7.86 -9.29 8.68
C THR A 171 9.33 -9.48 8.36
N ASP A 172 10.18 -9.51 9.39
CA ASP A 172 11.60 -9.81 9.21
C ASP A 172 11.80 -11.26 8.71
N TYR A 173 10.94 -12.19 9.12
CA TYR A 173 10.89 -13.54 8.53
C TYR A 173 10.65 -13.53 7.02
N LEU A 174 9.73 -12.70 6.52
CA LEU A 174 9.50 -12.55 5.07
C LEU A 174 10.69 -11.88 4.38
N LYS A 175 11.46 -11.01 5.07
CA LYS A 175 12.69 -10.42 4.51
C LYS A 175 13.81 -11.44 4.43
N GLU A 176 14.03 -12.23 5.48
CA GLU A 176 15.06 -13.29 5.51
C GLU A 176 14.75 -14.43 4.53
N ASN A 177 13.49 -14.83 4.43
CA ASN A 177 13.05 -15.85 3.47
C ASN A 177 12.65 -15.26 2.10
N SER A 178 12.77 -13.94 1.91
CA SER A 178 12.39 -13.28 0.66
C SER A 178 13.12 -13.87 -0.53
N THR A 179 14.40 -14.23 -0.38
CA THR A 179 15.22 -14.84 -1.42
C THR A 179 14.69 -16.22 -1.80
N LYS A 180 14.30 -17.06 -0.84
CA LYS A 180 13.73 -18.39 -1.10
C LYS A 180 12.36 -18.29 -1.75
N LEU A 181 11.46 -17.46 -1.19
CA LEU A 181 10.12 -17.24 -1.71
C LEU A 181 10.13 -16.57 -3.10
N ARG A 182 11.09 -15.68 -3.34
CA ARG A 182 11.32 -15.06 -4.65
C ARG A 182 11.88 -16.08 -5.64
N ASN A 183 12.85 -16.90 -5.26
CA ASN A 183 13.39 -17.95 -6.13
C ASN A 183 12.32 -18.97 -6.53
N MET A 184 11.43 -19.32 -5.60
CA MET A 184 10.24 -20.16 -5.86
C MET A 184 9.13 -19.43 -6.63
N GLY A 185 9.26 -18.11 -6.85
CA GLY A 185 8.28 -17.33 -7.60
C GLY A 185 6.95 -17.10 -6.87
N ILE A 186 6.84 -17.41 -5.58
CA ILE A 186 5.59 -17.37 -4.79
C ILE A 186 5.47 -16.14 -3.87
N ILE A 187 6.49 -15.28 -3.82
CA ILE A 187 6.49 -14.08 -2.95
C ILE A 187 5.28 -13.15 -3.19
N HIS A 188 4.74 -13.12 -4.41
CA HIS A 188 3.58 -12.32 -4.77
C HIS A 188 2.28 -12.79 -4.10
N LEU A 189 2.18 -14.07 -3.70
CA LEU A 189 1.04 -14.61 -2.95
C LEU A 189 0.97 -14.06 -1.52
N PHE A 190 2.12 -13.69 -0.95
CA PHE A 190 2.23 -13.11 0.39
C PHE A 190 2.03 -11.59 0.42
N CYS A 191 1.80 -10.98 -0.74
CA CYS A 191 1.37 -9.59 -0.84
C CYS A 191 -0.16 -9.52 -0.86
N ILE A 192 -0.73 -8.57 -0.11
CA ILE A 192 -2.17 -8.30 -0.19
C ILE A 192 -2.57 -8.03 -1.63
N SER A 193 -3.56 -8.78 -2.10
CA SER A 193 -4.02 -8.83 -3.48
C SER A 193 -5.55 -8.75 -3.53
N GLY A 194 -6.11 -8.63 -4.73
CA GLY A 194 -7.57 -8.64 -4.91
C GLY A 194 -8.23 -9.93 -4.41
N LEU A 195 -7.49 -11.04 -4.37
CA LEU A 195 -7.93 -12.31 -3.83
C LEU A 195 -8.33 -12.21 -2.36
N HIS A 196 -7.50 -11.52 -1.58
CA HIS A 196 -7.73 -11.36 -0.15
C HIS A 196 -8.99 -10.53 0.11
N VAL A 197 -9.24 -9.51 -0.71
CA VAL A 197 -10.49 -8.73 -0.65
C VAL A 197 -11.70 -9.58 -1.01
N PHE A 198 -11.60 -10.40 -2.06
CA PHE A 198 -12.67 -11.32 -2.46
C PHE A 198 -13.04 -12.30 -1.34
N TYR A 199 -12.06 -12.98 -0.75
CA TYR A 199 -12.32 -13.90 0.36
C TYR A 199 -12.87 -13.20 1.59
N PHE A 200 -12.38 -11.99 1.88
CA PHE A 200 -12.89 -11.21 2.99
C PHE A 200 -14.39 -10.87 2.81
N ILE A 201 -14.80 -10.48 1.60
CA ILE A 201 -16.21 -10.22 1.28
C ILE A 201 -17.02 -11.51 1.37
N LYS A 202 -16.53 -12.61 0.80
CA LYS A 202 -17.20 -13.92 0.85
C LYS A 202 -17.39 -14.41 2.28
N LEU A 203 -16.41 -14.19 3.16
CA LEU A 203 -16.53 -14.50 4.58
C LEU A 203 -17.67 -13.72 5.23
N ILE A 204 -17.78 -12.41 4.95
CA ILE A 204 -18.90 -11.58 5.42
C ILE A 204 -20.23 -12.13 4.89
N GLU A 205 -20.30 -12.49 3.60
CA GLU A 205 -21.51 -13.07 3.00
C GLU A 205 -21.93 -14.37 3.69
N ILE A 206 -20.99 -15.29 3.93
CA ILE A 206 -21.23 -16.58 4.60
C ILE A 206 -21.76 -16.35 6.02
N VAL A 207 -21.12 -15.47 6.80
CA VAL A 207 -21.52 -15.16 8.17
C VAL A 207 -22.94 -14.58 8.19
N PHE A 208 -23.22 -13.57 7.37
CA PHE A 208 -24.54 -12.92 7.33
C PHE A 208 -25.63 -13.89 6.87
N THR A 209 -25.33 -14.74 5.88
CA THR A 209 -26.26 -15.77 5.40
C THR A 209 -26.56 -16.81 6.48
N ARG A 210 -25.53 -17.24 7.26
CA ARG A 210 -25.70 -18.18 8.37
C ARG A 210 -26.62 -17.64 9.46
N PHE A 211 -26.55 -16.33 9.73
CA PHE A 211 -27.43 -15.63 10.67
C PHE A 211 -28.74 -15.12 10.05
N LYS A 212 -29.03 -15.46 8.78
CA LYS A 212 -30.23 -15.03 8.04
C LYS A 212 -30.44 -13.51 8.02
N ILE A 213 -29.34 -12.74 8.03
CA ILE A 213 -29.39 -11.27 7.97
C ILE A 213 -29.75 -10.85 6.55
N LYS A 214 -30.56 -9.79 6.42
CA LYS A 214 -30.99 -9.25 5.12
C LYS A 214 -29.79 -8.84 4.26
N ARG A 215 -29.88 -9.10 2.95
CA ARG A 215 -28.86 -8.74 1.95
C ARG A 215 -28.53 -7.24 1.97
N GLU A 216 -29.53 -6.39 2.19
CA GLU A 216 -29.33 -4.94 2.24
C GLU A 216 -28.40 -4.53 3.40
N THR A 217 -28.61 -5.10 4.59
CA THR A 217 -27.77 -4.85 5.77
C THR A 217 -26.35 -5.38 5.56
N MET A 218 -26.20 -6.52 4.89
CA MET A 218 -24.90 -7.07 4.49
C MET A 218 -24.15 -6.13 3.56
N GLU A 219 -24.79 -5.63 2.50
CA GLU A 219 -24.18 -4.70 1.53
C GLU A 219 -23.79 -3.36 2.20
N ILE A 220 -24.63 -2.82 3.09
CA ILE A 220 -24.30 -1.62 3.88
C ILE A 220 -23.09 -1.87 4.79
N THR A 221 -23.03 -3.06 5.41
CA THR A 221 -21.89 -3.45 6.25
C THR A 221 -20.61 -3.55 5.42
N GLN A 222 -20.66 -4.15 4.23
CA GLN A 222 -19.51 -4.23 3.32
C GLN A 222 -19.01 -2.83 2.93
N ILE A 223 -19.91 -1.90 2.63
CA ILE A 223 -19.55 -0.49 2.33
C ILE A 223 -18.81 0.17 3.49
N GLY A 224 -19.19 -0.10 4.74
CA GLY A 224 -18.53 0.45 5.92
C GLY A 224 -17.20 -0.23 6.27
N VAL A 225 -17.13 -1.56 6.13
CA VAL A 225 -15.98 -2.37 6.57
C VAL A 225 -14.84 -2.34 5.55
N LEU A 226 -15.11 -2.26 4.25
CA LEU A 226 -14.06 -2.27 3.22
C LEU A 226 -13.07 -1.08 3.33
N PRO A 227 -13.51 0.17 3.53
CA PRO A 227 -12.60 1.29 3.82
C PRO A 227 -11.77 1.05 5.09
N LEU A 228 -12.38 0.47 6.13
CA LEU A 228 -11.66 0.14 7.35
C LEU A 228 -10.57 -0.90 7.08
N TYR A 229 -10.89 -1.95 6.30
CA TYR A 229 -9.92 -2.96 5.89
C TYR A 229 -8.79 -2.35 5.05
N PHE A 230 -9.08 -1.43 4.14
CA PHE A 230 -8.06 -0.72 3.37
C PHE A 230 -7.06 0.03 4.28
N ILE A 231 -7.57 0.76 5.28
CA ILE A 231 -6.73 1.51 6.23
C ILE A 231 -5.94 0.53 7.10
N LEU A 232 -6.58 -0.54 7.58
CA LEU A 232 -5.94 -1.58 8.39
C LEU A 232 -4.93 -2.42 7.63
N GLY A 233 -5.03 -2.53 6.30
CA GLY A 233 -4.09 -3.23 5.43
C GLY A 233 -2.92 -2.37 4.96
N GLY A 234 -2.77 -1.15 5.50
CA GLY A 234 -1.60 -0.30 5.26
C GLY A 234 -1.63 0.46 3.94
N GLY A 235 -2.80 0.51 3.29
CA GLY A 235 -3.02 1.39 2.14
C GLY A 235 -2.29 0.99 0.85
N SER A 236 -2.02 -0.31 0.62
CA SER A 236 -1.32 -0.75 -0.59
C SER A 236 -2.13 -0.46 -1.87
N THR A 237 -1.44 -0.20 -2.97
CA THR A 237 -2.08 0.17 -4.26
C THR A 237 -2.96 -0.94 -4.82
N SER A 238 -2.54 -2.20 -4.68
CA SER A 238 -3.33 -3.38 -5.06
C SER A 238 -4.60 -3.54 -4.23
N LEU A 239 -4.51 -3.29 -2.91
CA LEU A 239 -5.66 -3.35 -2.00
C LEU A 239 -6.65 -2.21 -2.29
N PHE A 240 -6.15 -1.00 -2.55
CA PHE A 240 -6.97 0.15 -2.92
C PHE A 240 -7.86 -0.16 -4.12
N ARG A 241 -7.27 -0.65 -5.23
CA ARG A 241 -8.02 -0.97 -6.45
C ARG A 241 -9.12 -1.99 -6.17
N ALA A 242 -8.80 -3.08 -5.48
CA ALA A 242 -9.75 -4.14 -5.20
C ALA A 242 -10.91 -3.66 -4.30
N VAL A 243 -10.61 -2.89 -3.26
CA VAL A 243 -11.61 -2.30 -2.37
C VAL A 243 -12.50 -1.31 -3.13
N VAL A 244 -11.92 -0.39 -3.89
CA VAL A 244 -12.69 0.64 -4.60
C VAL A 244 -13.55 0.03 -5.70
N LEU A 245 -13.07 -0.98 -6.42
CA LEU A 245 -13.87 -1.66 -7.44
C LEU A 245 -15.15 -2.27 -6.83
N VAL A 246 -15.02 -2.95 -5.69
CA VAL A 246 -16.17 -3.53 -4.98
C VAL A 246 -17.09 -2.44 -4.46
N LEU A 247 -16.54 -1.36 -3.88
CA LEU A 247 -17.35 -0.24 -3.41
C LEU A 247 -18.14 0.42 -4.54
N VAL A 248 -17.51 0.64 -5.71
CA VAL A 248 -18.19 1.16 -6.89
C VAL A 248 -19.34 0.24 -7.29
N GLN A 249 -19.12 -1.07 -7.38
CA GLN A 249 -20.17 -2.05 -7.71
C GLN A 249 -21.33 -2.06 -6.69
N LEU A 250 -21.03 -1.99 -5.39
CA LEU A 250 -22.06 -1.96 -4.35
C LEU A 250 -22.87 -0.66 -4.38
N ILE A 251 -22.20 0.48 -4.59
CA ILE A 251 -22.83 1.79 -4.63
C ILE A 251 -23.70 1.91 -5.88
N THR A 252 -23.16 1.60 -7.07
CA THR A 252 -23.89 1.71 -8.36
C THR A 252 -25.14 0.84 -8.38
N LYS A 253 -25.04 -0.38 -7.82
CA LYS A 253 -26.19 -1.27 -7.63
C LYS A 253 -27.27 -0.64 -6.74
N LYS A 254 -26.90 0.02 -5.64
CA LYS A 254 -27.84 0.66 -4.72
C LYS A 254 -28.55 1.88 -5.34
N ILE A 255 -27.82 2.68 -6.12
CA ILE A 255 -28.39 3.84 -6.84
C ILE A 255 -29.02 3.47 -8.19
N ALA A 256 -29.12 2.18 -8.49
CA ALA A 256 -29.69 1.63 -9.73
C ALA A 256 -29.05 2.16 -11.03
N ILE A 257 -27.78 2.57 -10.99
CA ILE A 257 -27.03 2.99 -12.18
C ILE A 257 -26.34 1.76 -12.78
N LYS A 258 -26.65 1.47 -14.05
CA LYS A 258 -25.94 0.44 -14.81
C LYS A 258 -24.63 1.03 -15.34
N ILE A 259 -23.51 0.53 -14.81
CA ILE A 259 -22.17 0.85 -15.30
C ILE A 259 -21.56 -0.44 -15.83
N SER A 260 -20.96 -0.42 -17.02
CA SER A 260 -20.27 -1.60 -17.54
C SER A 260 -19.05 -1.95 -16.68
N THR A 261 -18.59 -3.20 -16.73
CA THR A 261 -17.38 -3.62 -16.00
C THR A 261 -16.16 -2.81 -16.42
N LEU A 262 -16.07 -2.47 -17.71
CA LEU A 262 -14.99 -1.65 -18.26
C LEU A 262 -15.07 -0.19 -17.79
N ASP A 263 -16.25 0.41 -17.75
CA ASP A 263 -16.43 1.77 -17.23
C ASP A 263 -16.10 1.86 -15.75
N SER A 264 -16.50 0.83 -14.97
CA SER A 264 -16.13 0.73 -13.55
C SER A 264 -14.62 0.64 -13.37
N TRP A 265 -13.94 -0.14 -14.22
CA TRP A 265 -12.48 -0.25 -14.22
C TRP A 265 -11.80 1.09 -14.56
N CYS A 266 -12.28 1.79 -15.58
CA CYS A 266 -11.78 3.11 -15.98
C CYS A 266 -11.97 4.14 -14.87
N LEU A 267 -13.14 4.16 -14.22
CA LEU A 267 -13.44 5.05 -13.10
C LEU A 267 -12.48 4.78 -11.92
N VAL A 268 -12.27 3.51 -11.55
CA VAL A 268 -11.34 3.14 -10.47
C VAL A 268 -9.90 3.55 -10.81
N LEU A 269 -9.48 3.39 -12.07
CA LEU A 269 -8.16 3.83 -12.52
C LEU A 269 -8.01 5.36 -12.42
N LEU A 270 -8.99 6.12 -12.88
CA LEU A 270 -8.98 7.59 -12.83
C LEU A 270 -8.94 8.09 -11.39
N VAL A 271 -9.78 7.54 -10.51
CA VAL A 271 -9.78 7.90 -9.07
C VAL A 271 -8.43 7.59 -8.43
N ASN A 272 -7.85 6.43 -8.73
CA ASN A 272 -6.55 6.05 -8.16
C ASN A 272 -5.41 6.94 -8.67
N LEU A 273 -5.40 7.26 -9.96
CA LEU A 273 -4.44 8.19 -10.57
C LEU A 273 -4.55 9.60 -9.98
N TRP A 274 -5.78 10.07 -9.74
CA TRP A 274 -6.03 11.36 -9.10
C TRP A 274 -5.45 11.43 -7.68
N LEU A 275 -5.66 10.39 -6.87
CA LEU A 275 -5.12 10.33 -5.51
C LEU A 275 -3.59 10.15 -5.52
N ASN A 276 -3.11 9.24 -6.36
CA ASN A 276 -1.72 8.84 -6.43
C ASN A 276 -1.21 8.72 -7.89
N PRO A 277 -0.53 9.74 -8.43
CA PRO A 277 0.00 9.71 -9.79
C PRO A 277 1.03 8.60 -10.03
N PHE A 278 1.67 8.13 -8.96
CA PHE A 278 2.74 7.14 -9.06
C PHE A 278 2.23 5.70 -9.16
N VAL A 279 0.91 5.46 -9.16
CA VAL A 279 0.33 4.10 -9.20
C VAL A 279 0.81 3.32 -10.43
N LEU A 280 0.73 3.91 -11.62
CA LEU A 280 1.20 3.28 -12.86
C LEU A 280 2.73 3.28 -12.99
N LEU A 281 3.42 3.95 -12.08
CA LEU A 281 4.87 3.86 -11.95
C LEU A 281 5.28 2.73 -11.01
N GLN A 282 4.38 2.14 -10.25
CA GLN A 282 4.71 0.98 -9.43
C GLN A 282 4.43 -0.31 -10.19
N MET A 283 5.37 -1.25 -10.13
CA MET A 283 5.22 -2.59 -10.73
C MET A 283 3.89 -3.24 -10.32
N GLY A 284 3.52 -3.19 -9.03
CA GLY A 284 2.26 -3.74 -8.54
C GLY A 284 1.02 -3.07 -9.13
N GLY A 285 1.06 -1.75 -9.35
CA GLY A 285 -0.02 -1.02 -10.02
C GLY A 285 -0.13 -1.41 -11.50
N GLN A 286 0.99 -1.45 -12.21
CA GLN A 286 1.04 -1.87 -13.61
C GLN A 286 0.45 -3.27 -13.81
N LEU A 287 0.95 -4.26 -13.06
CA LEU A 287 0.47 -5.64 -13.13
C LEU A 287 -1.01 -5.73 -12.75
N SER A 288 -1.42 -5.08 -11.66
CA SER A 288 -2.80 -5.22 -11.17
C SER A 288 -3.84 -4.66 -12.15
N TYR A 289 -3.59 -3.50 -12.75
CA TYR A 289 -4.50 -2.91 -13.74
C TYR A 289 -4.46 -3.66 -15.06
N LEU A 290 -3.28 -4.00 -15.57
CA LEU A 290 -3.11 -4.69 -16.84
C LEU A 290 -3.76 -6.08 -16.83
N LEU A 291 -3.54 -6.87 -15.77
CA LEU A 291 -4.15 -8.19 -15.62
C LEU A 291 -5.67 -8.13 -15.53
N SER A 292 -6.19 -7.20 -14.72
CA SER A 292 -7.63 -7.03 -14.62
C SER A 292 -8.27 -6.59 -15.94
N PHE A 293 -7.57 -5.78 -16.75
CA PHE A 293 -8.02 -5.41 -18.08
C PHE A 293 -8.09 -6.62 -19.03
N VAL A 294 -7.05 -7.45 -19.06
CA VAL A 294 -7.04 -8.70 -19.86
C VAL A 294 -8.19 -9.63 -19.44
N LEU A 295 -8.42 -9.79 -18.13
CA LEU A 295 -9.54 -10.59 -17.61
C LEU A 295 -10.91 -10.05 -18.04
N ILE A 296 -11.10 -8.72 -18.05
CA ILE A 296 -12.34 -8.10 -18.51
C ILE A 296 -12.55 -8.35 -20.01
N MET A 297 -11.49 -8.28 -20.81
CA MET A 297 -11.57 -8.47 -22.25
C MET A 297 -11.78 -9.94 -22.67
N GLN A 298 -11.47 -10.91 -21.80
CA GLN A 298 -11.48 -12.34 -22.13
C GLN A 298 -12.54 -13.16 -21.40
N GLN A 299 -13.65 -12.53 -21.03
CA GLN A 299 -14.76 -13.19 -20.32
C GLN A 299 -15.32 -14.43 -21.05
N MET A 300 -15.05 -14.61 -22.35
CA MET A 300 -15.58 -15.70 -23.18
C MET A 300 -14.55 -16.76 -23.63
N GLU A 301 -13.27 -16.65 -23.23
CA GLU A 301 -12.24 -17.60 -23.68
C GLU A 301 -12.10 -18.84 -22.78
N ASN A 302 -11.25 -19.82 -23.12
CA ASN A 302 -10.91 -20.93 -22.23
C ASN A 302 -9.99 -20.45 -21.09
N SER A 303 -10.08 -21.06 -19.90
CA SER A 303 -9.25 -20.74 -18.72
C SER A 303 -7.75 -20.87 -19.03
N TRP A 304 -7.38 -21.85 -19.84
CA TRP A 304 -6.00 -22.09 -20.25
C TRP A 304 -5.44 -20.99 -21.16
N THR A 305 -6.21 -20.54 -22.17
CA THR A 305 -5.77 -19.46 -23.06
C THR A 305 -5.67 -18.14 -22.32
N THR A 306 -6.62 -17.90 -21.40
CA THR A 306 -6.59 -16.74 -20.50
C THR A 306 -5.30 -16.76 -19.66
N GLY A 307 -4.96 -17.90 -19.05
CA GLY A 307 -3.74 -18.05 -18.24
C GLY A 307 -2.45 -17.78 -19.02
N ILE A 308 -2.34 -18.30 -20.25
CA ILE A 308 -1.18 -18.04 -21.13
C ILE A 308 -1.08 -16.55 -21.47
N LYS A 309 -2.19 -15.90 -21.81
CA LYS A 309 -2.19 -14.47 -22.17
C LYS A 309 -1.86 -13.59 -20.97
N LEU A 310 -2.38 -13.90 -19.78
CA LEU A 310 -1.98 -13.20 -18.56
C LEU A 310 -0.46 -13.31 -18.35
N PHE A 311 0.10 -14.51 -18.47
CA PHE A 311 1.55 -14.71 -18.35
C PHE A 311 2.36 -13.89 -19.38
N LEU A 312 1.98 -13.94 -20.67
CA LEU A 312 2.65 -13.20 -21.74
C LEU A 312 2.62 -11.68 -21.50
N VAL A 313 1.54 -11.18 -20.91
CA VAL A 313 1.35 -9.76 -20.63
C VAL A 313 2.13 -9.32 -19.37
N GLU A 314 2.29 -10.19 -18.37
CA GLU A 314 3.12 -9.92 -17.18
C GLU A 314 4.62 -9.91 -17.49
N LEU A 315 5.05 -10.77 -18.42
CA LEU A 315 6.46 -11.04 -18.70
C LEU A 315 7.30 -9.78 -18.95
N PRO A 316 6.93 -8.84 -19.85
CA PRO A 316 7.73 -7.63 -20.10
C PRO A 316 7.93 -6.78 -18.85
N ILE A 317 6.89 -6.65 -18.01
CA ILE A 317 6.94 -5.84 -16.79
C ILE A 317 7.83 -6.51 -15.75
N ILE A 318 7.69 -7.83 -15.54
CA ILE A 318 8.51 -8.59 -14.60
C ILE A 318 9.97 -8.59 -15.04
N LEU A 319 10.23 -8.80 -16.32
CA LEU A 319 11.58 -8.76 -16.89
C LEU A 319 12.22 -7.39 -16.72
N PHE A 320 11.51 -6.31 -17.06
CA PHE A 320 12.01 -4.95 -16.92
C PHE A 320 12.31 -4.58 -15.46
N SER A 321 11.51 -5.07 -14.51
CA SER A 321 11.62 -4.68 -13.10
C SER A 321 12.53 -5.57 -12.26
N THR A 322 12.63 -6.87 -12.59
CA THR A 322 13.36 -7.85 -11.77
C THR A 322 14.55 -8.48 -12.47
N TYR A 323 14.68 -8.29 -13.80
CA TYR A 323 15.71 -8.89 -14.65
C TYR A 323 15.82 -10.42 -14.53
N LYS A 324 14.74 -11.07 -14.07
CA LYS A 324 14.66 -12.51 -13.83
C LYS A 324 13.31 -13.03 -14.28
N ILE A 325 13.29 -14.27 -14.77
CA ILE A 325 12.06 -15.01 -15.09
C ILE A 325 11.91 -16.13 -14.07
N HIS A 326 10.74 -16.21 -13.44
CA HIS A 326 10.38 -17.31 -12.57
C HIS A 326 9.37 -18.22 -13.28
N LEU A 327 9.86 -19.27 -13.94
CA LEU A 327 9.02 -20.23 -14.69
C LEU A 327 7.96 -20.90 -13.79
N LEU A 328 8.25 -21.08 -12.49
CA LEU A 328 7.29 -21.68 -11.56
C LEU A 328 6.06 -20.79 -11.33
N THR A 329 6.21 -19.46 -11.42
CA THR A 329 5.08 -18.51 -11.36
C THR A 329 4.08 -18.75 -12.50
N MET A 330 4.55 -19.16 -13.68
CA MET A 330 3.67 -19.53 -14.81
C MET A 330 2.79 -20.73 -14.46
N VAL A 331 3.39 -21.78 -13.89
CA VAL A 331 2.67 -23.00 -13.50
C VAL A 331 1.63 -22.67 -12.42
N PHE A 332 2.01 -21.88 -11.42
CA PHE A 332 1.07 -21.45 -10.39
C PHE A 332 -0.07 -20.61 -10.95
N ASN A 333 0.19 -19.62 -11.80
CA ASN A 333 -0.87 -18.81 -12.43
C ASN A 333 -1.85 -19.68 -13.24
N LEU A 334 -1.36 -20.71 -13.95
CA LEU A 334 -2.21 -21.64 -14.70
C LEU A 334 -3.13 -22.49 -13.82
N ILE A 335 -2.67 -22.90 -12.63
CA ILE A 335 -3.48 -23.66 -11.65
C ILE A 335 -4.46 -22.75 -10.91
N ILE A 336 -4.02 -21.53 -10.61
CA ILE A 336 -4.75 -20.53 -9.82
C ILE A 336 -5.92 -20.00 -10.64
N VAL A 337 -5.72 -19.51 -11.88
CA VAL A 337 -6.75 -18.85 -12.71
C VAL A 337 -8.09 -19.61 -12.81
N PRO A 338 -8.15 -20.94 -13.03
CA PRO A 338 -9.40 -21.71 -13.05
C PRO A 338 -10.23 -21.62 -11.77
N ILE A 339 -9.59 -21.51 -10.60
CA ILE A 339 -10.27 -21.38 -9.30
C ILE A 339 -11.01 -20.03 -9.20
N PHE A 340 -10.61 -19.02 -9.99
CA PHE A 340 -11.15 -17.66 -9.94
C PHE A 340 -12.25 -17.35 -10.95
N ARG A 341 -12.56 -18.28 -11.87
CA ARG A 341 -13.77 -18.21 -12.69
C ARG A 341 -14.95 -18.81 -11.92
N VAL A 342 -15.44 -18.08 -10.92
CA VAL A 342 -16.71 -18.38 -10.24
C VAL A 342 -17.56 -17.13 -10.17
#